data_AF-A0A3M9X6S7-F1
#
_entry.id   AF-A0A3M9X6S7-F1
#
_cell.length_a   1.000
_cell.length_b   1.000
_cell.length_c   1.000
_cell.angle_alpha   90.00
_cell.angle_beta   90.00
_cell.angle_gamma   90.00
#
_symmetry.space_group_name_H-M   'P 1'
#
loop_
_entity.id
_entity.type
_entity.pdbx_description
1 polymer ?
#
loop_
_entity_poly.entity_id
_entity_poly.type
_entity_poly.pdbx_seq_one_letter_code
_entity_poly.pdbx_strand_id
1 'polypeptide(L)'
;MIVFNSPGGNVGSALRLGRMIRAAGLDTLQLRQLQCASACSLAFLGGVHRVAEPGSIGIHRAWLKSVDGMSREEAKARVQLGTTAITSYVVEMGVDPELMELASSYDKHDIRYLSASEMAELRVTNVAANQSPADTSQVSTRPDPAPVPAPDARQQAESAAVAFVKDLIEHHGDNDDFALAQVQASYARTVDYYGKLTNLSSIIQDKRNYYRRWPERIYNVRNDSIVVTCANDRCMVSGIYDWVVRSPSIHKQDKGASNFSYTISTGPYPKIIAETSKVRS
;
A
#
# COMPACT_ATOMS: atom_id res chain seq x y z
N MET A 1 -22.39 6.33 -1.58
CA MET A 1 -22.13 4.90 -1.34
C MET A 1 -20.99 4.42 -2.23
N ILE A 2 -20.04 3.66 -1.69
CA ILE A 2 -18.88 3.08 -2.37
C ILE A 2 -18.96 1.55 -2.29
N VAL A 3 -18.62 0.87 -3.38
CA VAL A 3 -18.51 -0.58 -3.48
C VAL A 3 -17.08 -0.94 -3.89
N PHE A 4 -16.54 -2.03 -3.35
CA PHE A 4 -15.15 -2.41 -3.54
C PHE A 4 -15.01 -3.70 -4.35
N ASN A 5 -13.99 -3.75 -5.19
CA ASN A 5 -13.55 -4.97 -5.87
C ASN A 5 -12.02 -4.97 -5.98
N SER A 6 -11.32 -5.26 -4.89
CA SER A 6 -9.87 -5.21 -4.77
C SER A 6 -9.33 -6.31 -3.84
N PRO A 7 -8.23 -6.99 -4.23
CA PRO A 7 -7.53 -7.92 -3.34
C PRO A 7 -6.72 -7.23 -2.23
N GLY A 8 -6.62 -5.90 -2.25
CA GLY A 8 -5.78 -5.11 -1.35
C GLY A 8 -4.62 -4.43 -2.07
N GLY A 9 -3.54 -4.12 -1.34
CA GLY A 9 -2.41 -3.37 -1.85
C GLY A 9 -1.73 -2.54 -0.76
N ASN A 10 -1.42 -1.28 -1.05
CA ASN A 10 -0.77 -0.35 -0.12
C ASN A 10 -1.72 0.02 1.04
N VAL A 11 -1.28 -0.26 2.27
CA VAL A 11 -2.03 0.02 3.50
C VAL A 11 -2.23 1.51 3.71
N GLY A 12 -1.19 2.34 3.60
CA GLY A 12 -1.26 3.79 3.81
C GLY A 12 -2.26 4.48 2.88
N SER A 13 -2.26 4.10 1.61
CA SER A 13 -3.21 4.57 0.60
C SER A 13 -4.66 4.16 0.93
N ALA A 14 -4.87 2.94 1.43
CA ALA A 14 -6.18 2.51 1.88
C ALA A 14 -6.68 3.27 3.13
N LEU A 15 -5.82 3.52 4.11
CA LEU A 15 -6.17 4.34 5.28
C LEU A 15 -6.58 5.75 4.84
N ARG A 16 -5.83 6.33 3.90
CA ARG A 16 -6.14 7.65 3.32
C ARG A 16 -7.47 7.63 2.58
N LEU A 17 -7.72 6.62 1.73
CA LEU A 17 -8.98 6.44 1.03
C LEU A 17 -10.15 6.36 2.01
N GLY A 18 -10.03 5.55 3.06
CA GLY A 18 -11.06 5.43 4.07
C GLY A 18 -11.33 6.72 4.84
N ARG A 19 -10.30 7.51 5.17
CA ARG A 19 -10.49 8.86 5.73
C ARG A 19 -11.21 9.82 4.78
N MET A 20 -10.92 9.74 3.47
CA MET A 20 -11.63 10.54 2.47
C MET A 20 -13.10 10.13 2.35
N ILE A 21 -13.40 8.82 2.39
CA ILE A 21 -14.76 8.29 2.41
C ILE A 21 -15.52 8.81 3.65
N ARG A 22 -14.89 8.74 4.82
CA ARG A 22 -15.43 9.23 6.09
C ARG A 22 -15.72 10.73 6.04
N ALA A 23 -14.74 11.52 5.62
CA ALA A 23 -14.86 12.98 5.53
C ALA A 23 -15.92 13.43 4.54
N ALA A 24 -16.14 12.65 3.47
CA ALA A 24 -17.21 12.88 2.50
C ALA A 24 -18.59 12.40 2.96
N GLY A 25 -18.70 11.77 4.14
CA GLY A 25 -19.97 11.25 4.66
C GLY A 25 -20.54 10.10 3.82
N LEU A 26 -19.70 9.34 3.11
CA LEU A 26 -20.14 8.30 2.19
C LEU A 26 -20.33 6.97 2.92
N ASP A 27 -21.39 6.24 2.53
CA ASP A 27 -21.59 4.85 2.96
C ASP A 27 -20.69 3.88 2.20
N THR A 28 -20.40 2.73 2.79
CA THR A 28 -19.71 1.61 2.13
C THR A 28 -20.57 0.36 2.14
N LEU A 29 -20.61 -0.31 0.99
CA LEU A 29 -21.32 -1.56 0.78
C LEU A 29 -20.34 -2.59 0.23
N GLN A 30 -20.32 -3.77 0.81
CA GLN A 30 -19.55 -4.89 0.30
C GLN A 30 -20.41 -6.12 0.04
N LEU A 31 -20.29 -6.67 -1.17
CA LEU A 31 -21.06 -7.81 -1.65
C LEU A 31 -20.15 -9.04 -1.76
N ARG A 32 -20.69 -10.24 -1.49
CA ARG A 32 -19.93 -11.49 -1.47
C ARG A 32 -19.38 -11.88 -2.83
N GLN A 33 -20.02 -11.45 -3.94
CA GLN A 33 -19.48 -11.68 -5.29
C GLN A 33 -18.29 -10.75 -5.66
N LEU A 34 -17.98 -9.74 -4.84
CA LEU A 34 -16.86 -8.83 -5.08
C LEU A 34 -15.77 -9.06 -4.04
N GLN A 35 -14.51 -8.90 -4.45
CA GLN A 35 -13.40 -9.11 -3.53
C GLN A 35 -13.10 -7.85 -2.73
N CYS A 36 -12.95 -7.95 -1.42
CA CYS A 36 -12.33 -6.90 -0.62
C CYS A 36 -11.52 -7.52 0.51
N ALA A 37 -10.20 -7.59 0.31
CA ALA A 37 -9.28 -8.18 1.26
C ALA A 37 -8.14 -7.23 1.62
N SER A 38 -7.49 -7.49 2.75
CA SER A 38 -6.26 -6.79 3.16
C SER A 38 -6.46 -5.27 3.23
N ALA A 39 -5.61 -4.46 2.60
CA ALA A 39 -5.76 -3.01 2.56
C ALA A 39 -7.17 -2.54 2.09
N CYS A 40 -7.85 -3.29 1.21
CA CYS A 40 -9.22 -2.93 0.80
C CYS A 40 -10.17 -2.87 1.99
N SER A 41 -10.10 -3.84 2.91
CA SER A 41 -11.02 -3.89 4.05
C SER A 41 -10.82 -2.69 4.98
N LEU A 42 -9.60 -2.17 5.09
CA LEU A 42 -9.32 -0.93 5.82
C LEU A 42 -9.98 0.29 5.16
N ALA A 43 -9.95 0.41 3.84
CA ALA A 43 -10.65 1.49 3.13
C ALA A 43 -12.18 1.40 3.32
N PHE A 44 -12.73 0.18 3.32
CA PHE A 44 -14.15 -0.07 3.60
C PHE A 44 -14.60 0.47 4.97
N LEU A 45 -13.73 0.44 6.00
CA LEU A 45 -14.04 0.98 7.33
C LEU A 45 -14.29 2.50 7.33
N GLY A 46 -13.90 3.20 6.26
CA GLY A 46 -14.15 4.62 6.08
C GLY A 46 -15.64 5.01 6.04
N GLY A 47 -16.53 4.07 5.73
CA GLY A 47 -17.96 4.35 5.56
C GLY A 47 -18.66 4.86 6.84
N VAL A 48 -19.53 5.85 6.69
CA VAL A 48 -20.37 6.31 7.82
C VAL A 48 -21.40 5.25 8.22
N HIS A 49 -22.07 4.67 7.22
CA HIS A 49 -22.82 3.43 7.32
C HIS A 49 -22.10 2.34 6.53
N ARG A 50 -21.91 1.18 7.16
CA ARG A 50 -21.10 0.07 6.66
C ARG A 50 -21.95 -1.19 6.62
N VAL A 51 -22.24 -1.66 5.41
CA VAL A 51 -23.00 -2.88 5.15
C VAL A 51 -22.10 -3.85 4.41
N ALA A 52 -22.04 -5.09 4.86
CA ALA A 52 -21.28 -6.14 4.21
C ALA A 52 -22.01 -7.47 4.28
N GLU A 53 -22.04 -8.21 3.18
CA GLU A 53 -22.55 -9.59 3.18
C GLU A 53 -21.59 -10.51 3.97
N PRO A 54 -22.10 -11.58 4.61
CA PRO A 54 -21.25 -12.53 5.32
C PRO A 54 -20.14 -13.09 4.41
N GLY A 55 -18.89 -13.11 4.91
CA GLY A 55 -17.74 -13.65 4.19
C GLY A 55 -17.20 -12.74 3.07
N SER A 56 -17.66 -11.49 2.96
CA SER A 56 -17.26 -10.57 1.88
C SER A 56 -16.07 -9.65 2.22
N ILE A 57 -15.64 -9.64 3.50
CA ILE A 57 -14.52 -8.84 4.01
C ILE A 57 -13.40 -9.78 4.45
N GLY A 58 -12.25 -9.68 3.76
CA GLY A 58 -11.04 -10.43 4.06
C GLY A 58 -10.04 -9.63 4.92
N ILE A 59 -9.55 -10.26 5.98
CA ILE A 59 -8.49 -9.74 6.85
C ILE A 59 -7.33 -10.72 6.92
N HIS A 60 -6.14 -10.18 7.15
CA HIS A 60 -4.93 -10.92 7.50
C HIS A 60 -3.93 -9.94 8.12
N ARG A 61 -2.80 -10.43 8.63
CA ARG A 61 -1.75 -9.58 9.20
C ARG A 61 -1.23 -8.60 8.14
N ALA A 62 -1.34 -7.30 8.42
CA ALA A 62 -0.84 -6.26 7.52
C ALA A 62 0.66 -6.45 7.28
N TRP A 63 1.04 -6.71 6.04
CA TRP A 63 2.44 -6.89 5.69
C TRP A 63 3.10 -5.54 5.45
N LEU A 64 3.60 -4.95 6.53
CA LEU A 64 4.51 -3.81 6.48
C LEU A 64 5.89 -4.37 6.13
N LYS A 65 6.18 -4.52 4.83
CA LYS A 65 7.47 -5.03 4.35
C LYS A 65 8.59 -4.34 5.11
N SER A 66 9.55 -5.05 5.69
CA SER A 66 10.79 -4.39 6.13
C SER A 66 11.44 -3.80 4.88
N VAL A 67 11.88 -2.53 4.92
CA VAL A 67 12.76 -2.11 3.82
C VAL A 67 14.10 -2.73 4.10
N ASP A 68 14.63 -3.13 2.99
CA ASP A 68 15.70 -4.01 2.87
C ASP A 68 16.98 -3.20 3.20
N GLY A 69 17.70 -3.58 4.27
CA GLY A 69 18.85 -2.86 4.84
C GLY A 69 18.50 -2.01 6.07
N MET A 70 17.32 -2.23 6.65
CA MET A 70 17.00 -1.79 8.01
C MET A 70 17.81 -2.60 9.03
N SER A 71 18.33 -1.92 10.03
CA SER A 71 18.74 -2.61 11.26
C SER A 71 17.53 -3.37 11.84
N ARG A 72 17.77 -4.39 12.67
CA ARG A 72 16.66 -5.12 13.30
C ARG A 72 15.76 -4.19 14.12
N GLU A 73 16.35 -3.16 14.69
CA GLU A 73 15.70 -2.10 15.45
C GLU A 73 14.82 -1.22 14.55
N GLU A 74 15.30 -0.83 13.37
CA GLU A 74 14.53 -0.05 12.40
C GLU A 74 13.37 -0.85 11.79
N ALA A 75 13.58 -2.13 11.47
CA ALA A 75 12.53 -3.02 10.99
C ALA A 75 11.44 -3.21 12.06
N LYS A 76 11.85 -3.42 13.32
CA LYS A 76 10.94 -3.50 14.46
C LYS A 76 10.18 -2.18 14.66
N ALA A 77 10.87 -1.05 14.57
CA ALA A 77 10.24 0.27 14.67
C ALA A 77 9.23 0.51 13.55
N ARG A 78 9.52 0.09 12.30
CA ARG A 78 8.59 0.21 11.18
C ARG A 78 7.33 -0.63 11.41
N VAL A 79 7.50 -1.90 11.78
CA VAL A 79 6.36 -2.78 12.07
C VAL A 79 5.54 -2.19 13.21
N GLN A 80 6.19 -1.72 14.27
CA GLN A 80 5.50 -1.11 15.41
C GLN A 80 4.71 0.14 14.99
N LEU A 81 5.34 1.09 14.30
CA LEU A 81 4.72 2.34 13.87
C LEU A 81 3.55 2.09 12.90
N GLY A 82 3.73 1.19 11.94
CA GLY A 82 2.66 0.85 11.00
C GLY A 82 1.51 0.12 11.68
N THR A 83 1.77 -0.82 12.60
CA THR A 83 0.72 -1.46 13.40
C THR A 83 -0.02 -0.44 14.24
N THR A 84 0.69 0.48 14.92
CA THR A 84 0.06 1.56 15.67
C THR A 84 -0.81 2.44 14.76
N ALA A 85 -0.33 2.82 13.57
CA ALA A 85 -1.11 3.63 12.64
C ALA A 85 -2.40 2.93 12.17
N ILE A 86 -2.33 1.62 11.89
CA ILE A 86 -3.50 0.82 11.52
C ILE A 86 -4.47 0.72 12.70
N THR A 87 -4.00 0.39 13.90
CA THR A 87 -4.85 0.29 15.10
C THR A 87 -5.51 1.64 15.41
N SER A 88 -4.75 2.75 15.35
CA SER A 88 -5.31 4.09 15.53
C SER A 88 -6.40 4.40 14.50
N TYR A 89 -6.19 4.04 13.24
CA TYR A 89 -7.20 4.21 12.19
C TYR A 89 -8.44 3.33 12.41
N VAL A 90 -8.28 2.06 12.80
CA VAL A 90 -9.40 1.15 13.09
C VAL A 90 -10.28 1.73 14.20
N VAL A 91 -9.66 2.24 15.27
CA VAL A 91 -10.36 2.94 16.36
C VAL A 91 -10.99 4.25 15.86
N GLU A 92 -10.28 5.04 15.06
CA GLU A 92 -10.79 6.29 14.43
C GLU A 92 -12.07 6.04 13.62
N MET A 93 -12.17 4.88 12.94
CA MET A 93 -13.35 4.47 12.17
C MET A 93 -14.48 3.84 13.01
N GLY A 94 -14.31 3.77 14.34
CA GLY A 94 -15.30 3.22 15.25
C GLY A 94 -15.39 1.69 15.21
N VAL A 95 -14.29 1.02 14.89
CA VAL A 95 -14.17 -0.44 14.86
C VAL A 95 -13.49 -0.92 16.14
N ASP A 96 -13.76 -2.16 16.53
CA ASP A 96 -13.12 -2.75 17.69
C ASP A 96 -11.64 -3.07 17.42
N PRO A 97 -10.69 -2.64 18.28
CA PRO A 97 -9.29 -2.97 18.11
C PRO A 97 -8.99 -4.48 18.14
N GLU A 98 -9.88 -5.31 18.71
CA GLU A 98 -9.75 -6.78 18.67
C GLU A 98 -9.74 -7.33 17.23
N LEU A 99 -10.29 -6.59 16.25
CA LEU A 99 -10.14 -6.90 14.83
C LEU A 99 -8.67 -7.04 14.41
N MET A 100 -7.79 -6.23 14.99
CA MET A 100 -6.36 -6.27 14.69
C MET A 100 -5.67 -7.47 15.31
N GLU A 101 -6.10 -7.91 16.49
CA GLU A 101 -5.61 -9.13 17.12
C GLU A 101 -6.03 -10.36 16.29
N LEU A 102 -7.31 -10.40 15.90
CA LEU A 102 -7.84 -11.43 15.02
C LEU A 102 -7.08 -11.47 13.69
N ALA A 103 -6.88 -10.33 13.01
CA ALA A 103 -6.12 -10.27 11.77
C ALA A 103 -4.66 -10.73 11.94
N SER A 104 -4.04 -10.44 13.10
CA SER A 104 -2.65 -10.79 13.38
C SER A 104 -2.44 -12.30 13.63
N SER A 105 -3.50 -13.03 13.99
CA SER A 105 -3.48 -14.48 14.18
C SER A 105 -3.32 -15.28 12.87
N TYR A 106 -3.54 -14.64 11.72
CA TYR A 106 -3.41 -15.26 10.38
C TYR A 106 -2.14 -14.77 9.68
N ASP A 107 -1.40 -15.68 9.03
CA ASP A 107 -0.17 -15.33 8.33
C ASP A 107 -0.43 -14.37 7.15
N LYS A 108 0.62 -13.76 6.60
CA LYS A 108 0.55 -12.83 5.46
C LYS A 108 -0.06 -13.47 4.20
N HIS A 109 -0.06 -14.79 4.09
CA HIS A 109 -0.63 -15.52 2.96
C HIS A 109 -2.03 -16.10 3.23
N ASP A 110 -2.50 -16.04 4.49
CA ASP A 110 -3.77 -16.65 4.90
C ASP A 110 -4.83 -15.57 5.11
N ILE A 111 -5.77 -15.46 4.17
CA ILE A 111 -6.88 -14.51 4.25
C ILE A 111 -8.05 -15.16 4.98
N ARG A 112 -8.45 -14.56 6.11
CA ARG A 112 -9.66 -14.93 6.85
C ARG A 112 -10.81 -14.00 6.45
N TYR A 113 -11.93 -14.57 6.03
CA TYR A 113 -13.13 -13.81 5.65
C TYR A 113 -14.17 -13.77 6.76
N LEU A 114 -14.49 -12.60 7.30
CA LEU A 114 -15.34 -12.46 8.49
C LEU A 114 -16.78 -12.93 8.28
N SER A 115 -17.34 -13.63 9.27
CA SER A 115 -18.76 -13.94 9.35
C SER A 115 -19.59 -12.69 9.71
N ALA A 116 -20.91 -12.77 9.57
CA ALA A 116 -21.79 -11.65 9.94
C ALA A 116 -21.74 -11.31 11.44
N SER A 117 -21.67 -12.33 12.32
CA SER A 117 -21.56 -12.11 13.76
C SER A 117 -20.23 -11.44 14.11
N GLU A 118 -19.11 -11.92 13.57
CA GLU A 118 -17.79 -11.29 13.77
C GLU A 118 -17.78 -9.84 13.28
N MET A 119 -18.37 -9.56 12.11
CA MET A 119 -18.44 -8.18 11.60
C MET A 119 -19.29 -7.26 12.49
N ALA A 120 -20.35 -7.77 13.09
CA ALA A 120 -21.19 -7.00 14.00
C ALA A 120 -20.50 -6.79 15.36
N GLU A 121 -19.97 -7.86 15.96
CA GLU A 121 -19.27 -7.85 17.25
C GLU A 121 -18.05 -6.92 17.23
N LEU A 122 -17.23 -7.02 16.19
CA LEU A 122 -16.04 -6.18 16.01
C LEU A 122 -16.36 -4.80 15.42
N ARG A 123 -17.63 -4.47 15.20
CA ARG A 123 -18.09 -3.20 14.61
C ARG A 123 -17.45 -2.90 13.25
N VAL A 124 -17.23 -3.92 12.43
CA VAL A 124 -16.84 -3.81 11.00
C VAL A 124 -18.03 -3.35 10.16
N THR A 125 -19.22 -3.85 10.48
CA THR A 125 -20.51 -3.28 10.02
C THR A 125 -21.15 -2.54 11.19
N ASN A 126 -21.93 -1.49 10.88
CA ASN A 126 -22.57 -0.65 11.90
C ASN A 126 -24.02 -0.29 11.57
N VAL A 127 -24.59 -0.96 10.57
CA VAL A 127 -26.02 -0.92 10.25
C VAL A 127 -26.59 -2.29 10.55
N ALA A 128 -27.72 -2.34 11.25
CA ALA A 128 -28.46 -3.58 11.43
C ALA A 128 -28.83 -4.13 10.05
N ALA A 129 -28.26 -5.29 9.69
CA ALA A 129 -28.78 -6.06 8.58
C ALA A 129 -30.22 -6.44 8.95
N ASN A 130 -31.21 -5.90 8.24
CA ASN A 130 -32.54 -6.50 8.27
C ASN A 130 -32.40 -7.91 7.71
N GLN A 131 -32.30 -8.87 8.64
CA GLN A 131 -32.00 -10.26 8.35
C GLN A 131 -33.16 -10.90 7.61
N SER A 132 -32.85 -11.58 6.50
CA SER A 132 -33.52 -12.83 6.18
C SER A 132 -32.48 -13.94 6.40
N PRO A 133 -32.68 -14.86 7.35
CA PRO A 133 -31.75 -15.94 7.60
C PRO A 133 -31.97 -17.03 6.54
N ALA A 134 -30.93 -17.34 5.76
CA ALA A 134 -30.87 -18.55 4.96
C ALA A 134 -29.52 -19.24 5.18
N ASP A 135 -29.58 -20.20 6.08
CA ASP A 135 -28.82 -21.44 6.23
C ASP A 135 -27.30 -21.45 6.00
N THR A 136 -26.60 -21.60 7.12
CA THR A 136 -25.36 -22.34 7.27
C THR A 136 -25.47 -23.75 6.68
N SER A 137 -24.65 -24.06 5.66
CA SER A 137 -23.87 -25.30 5.53
C SER A 137 -23.28 -25.38 4.13
N GLN A 138 -21.96 -25.26 4.01
CA GLN A 138 -21.09 -26.23 3.33
C GLN A 138 -19.69 -25.62 3.11
N VAL A 139 -18.76 -26.14 3.91
CA VAL A 139 -17.33 -26.18 3.61
C VAL A 139 -17.15 -26.87 2.26
N SER A 140 -16.52 -26.21 1.30
CA SER A 140 -16.07 -26.83 0.05
C SER A 140 -14.58 -26.58 -0.12
N THR A 141 -13.81 -27.65 0.03
CA THR A 141 -12.39 -27.76 -0.28
C THR A 141 -12.21 -27.68 -1.80
N ARG A 142 -11.31 -26.79 -2.27
CA ARG A 142 -10.78 -26.86 -3.63
C ARG A 142 -9.35 -27.40 -3.62
N PRO A 143 -8.93 -28.18 -4.64
CA PRO A 143 -7.62 -28.82 -4.67
C PRO A 143 -6.51 -27.82 -5.01
N ASP A 144 -5.31 -28.11 -4.51
CA ASP A 144 -4.06 -27.40 -4.79
C ASP A 144 -3.80 -27.23 -6.30
N PRO A 145 -3.27 -26.08 -6.75
CA PRO A 145 -2.62 -25.98 -8.05
C PRO A 145 -1.26 -26.69 -8.03
N ALA A 146 -0.99 -27.43 -9.09
CA ALA A 146 0.29 -28.09 -9.34
C ALA A 146 1.48 -27.11 -9.33
N PRO A 147 2.72 -27.59 -9.04
CA PRO A 147 3.88 -26.73 -8.96
C PRO A 147 4.25 -26.13 -10.33
N VAL A 148 4.25 -24.80 -10.40
CA VAL A 148 4.82 -24.04 -11.52
C VAL A 148 6.35 -24.19 -11.46
N PRO A 149 7.06 -24.46 -12.58
CA PRO A 149 8.50 -24.52 -12.59
C PRO A 149 9.12 -23.17 -12.16
N ALA A 150 10.18 -23.25 -11.36
CA ALA A 150 10.86 -22.08 -10.81
C ALA A 150 11.33 -21.12 -11.94
N PRO A 151 11.01 -19.82 -11.90
CA PRO A 151 11.50 -18.86 -12.88
C PRO A 151 13.04 -18.72 -12.79
N ASP A 152 13.69 -18.42 -13.91
CA ASP A 152 15.11 -18.05 -13.98
C ASP A 152 15.43 -16.98 -12.93
N ALA A 153 16.51 -17.17 -12.16
CA ALA A 153 16.95 -16.29 -11.09
C ALA A 153 17.11 -14.83 -11.57
N ARG A 154 17.47 -14.63 -12.85
CA ARG A 154 17.54 -13.30 -13.46
C ARG A 154 16.16 -12.65 -13.58
N GLN A 155 15.17 -13.41 -14.05
CA GLN A 155 13.80 -12.92 -14.24
C GLN A 155 13.10 -12.65 -12.91
N GLN A 156 13.45 -13.39 -11.86
CA GLN A 156 13.03 -13.12 -10.49
C GLN A 156 13.62 -11.79 -9.96
N ALA A 157 14.92 -11.56 -10.17
CA ALA A 157 15.58 -10.32 -9.74
C ALA A 157 15.02 -9.09 -10.48
N GLU A 158 14.79 -9.19 -11.79
CA GLU A 158 14.16 -8.15 -12.60
C GLU A 158 12.73 -7.84 -12.11
N SER A 159 11.91 -8.87 -11.86
CA SER A 159 10.55 -8.70 -11.34
C SER A 159 10.54 -8.06 -9.94
N ALA A 160 11.47 -8.44 -9.07
CA ALA A 160 11.61 -7.86 -7.73
C ALA A 160 12.05 -6.40 -7.78
N ALA A 161 12.98 -6.04 -8.67
CA ALA A 161 13.43 -4.67 -8.86
C ALA A 161 12.30 -3.77 -9.36
N VAL A 162 11.52 -4.24 -10.34
CA VAL A 162 10.34 -3.53 -10.84
C VAL A 162 9.32 -3.31 -9.73
N ALA A 163 9.00 -4.36 -8.95
CA ALA A 163 8.07 -4.25 -7.84
C ALA A 163 8.54 -3.24 -6.79
N PHE A 164 9.83 -3.25 -6.45
CA PHE A 164 10.42 -2.32 -5.48
C PHE A 164 10.33 -0.85 -5.95
N VAL A 165 10.71 -0.57 -7.19
CA VAL A 165 10.69 0.81 -7.72
C VAL A 165 9.25 1.32 -7.89
N LYS A 166 8.34 0.46 -8.36
CA LYS A 166 6.92 0.81 -8.47
C LYS A 166 6.32 1.13 -7.10
N ASP A 167 6.55 0.27 -6.12
CA ASP A 167 6.12 0.46 -4.74
C ASP A 167 6.64 1.78 -4.17
N LEU A 168 7.93 2.08 -4.35
CA LEU A 168 8.54 3.33 -3.91
C LEU A 168 7.86 4.57 -4.52
N ILE A 169 7.62 4.58 -5.83
CA ILE A 169 6.99 5.70 -6.54
C ILE A 169 5.57 5.94 -6.02
N GLU A 170 4.80 4.87 -5.86
CA GLU A 170 3.43 4.95 -5.35
C GLU A 170 3.40 5.43 -3.89
N HIS A 171 4.36 5.00 -3.06
CA HIS A 171 4.50 5.44 -1.66
C HIS A 171 4.82 6.94 -1.51
N HIS A 172 5.37 7.61 -2.53
CA HIS A 172 5.49 9.08 -2.50
C HIS A 172 4.11 9.79 -2.46
N GLY A 173 3.03 9.07 -2.81
CA GLY A 173 1.64 9.54 -2.71
C GLY A 173 1.02 9.41 -1.31
N ASP A 174 1.67 8.68 -0.40
CA ASP A 174 1.22 8.55 0.98
C ASP A 174 1.37 9.88 1.75
N ASN A 175 0.99 9.89 3.03
CA ASN A 175 1.17 11.08 3.86
C ASN A 175 2.66 11.41 4.04
N ASP A 176 2.95 12.66 4.38
CA ASP A 176 4.31 13.18 4.43
C ASP A 176 5.22 12.33 5.32
N ASP A 177 4.75 11.88 6.48
CA ASP A 177 5.55 11.09 7.42
C ASP A 177 5.88 9.71 6.86
N PHE A 178 4.90 9.03 6.27
CA PHE A 178 5.09 7.70 5.69
C PHE A 178 5.95 7.74 4.42
N ALA A 179 5.71 8.74 3.55
CA ALA A 179 6.51 8.95 2.35
C ALA A 179 7.98 9.28 2.70
N LEU A 180 8.22 10.09 3.74
CA LEU A 180 9.58 10.38 4.22
C LEU A 180 10.25 9.17 4.87
N ALA A 181 9.50 8.39 5.66
CA ALA A 181 10.00 7.15 6.25
C ALA A 181 10.39 6.14 5.16
N GLN A 182 9.59 6.02 4.09
CA GLN A 182 9.92 5.16 2.95
C GLN A 182 11.17 5.65 2.21
N VAL A 183 11.36 6.96 2.03
CA VAL A 183 12.59 7.53 1.44
C VAL A 183 13.81 7.21 2.32
N GLN A 184 13.73 7.47 3.63
CA GLN A 184 14.81 7.15 4.57
C GLN A 184 15.19 5.68 4.55
N ALA A 185 14.18 4.82 4.42
CA ALA A 185 14.34 3.39 4.41
C ALA A 185 14.90 2.84 3.09
N SER A 186 14.53 3.42 1.95
CA SER A 186 14.79 2.86 0.61
C SER A 186 16.04 3.41 -0.05
N TYR A 187 16.57 4.54 0.39
CA TYR A 187 17.69 5.21 -0.27
C TYR A 187 19.01 4.83 0.41
N ALA A 188 20.07 4.70 -0.38
CA ALA A 188 21.42 4.54 0.16
C ALA A 188 21.87 5.83 0.88
N ARG A 189 22.94 5.74 1.69
CA ARG A 189 23.53 6.90 2.37
C ARG A 189 23.92 8.03 1.41
N THR A 190 24.35 7.63 0.22
CA THR A 190 24.74 8.51 -0.88
C THR A 190 24.11 7.98 -2.16
N VAL A 191 23.45 8.85 -2.91
CA VAL A 191 22.67 8.51 -4.10
C VAL A 191 23.07 9.48 -5.21
N ASP A 192 23.19 8.98 -6.45
CA ASP A 192 23.21 9.84 -7.63
C ASP A 192 21.79 10.40 -7.84
N TYR A 193 21.55 11.60 -7.31
CA TYR A 193 20.25 12.26 -7.31
C TYR A 193 20.25 13.34 -8.39
N TYR A 194 19.58 13.07 -9.52
CA TYR A 194 19.52 13.95 -10.70
C TYR A 194 20.92 14.34 -11.24
N GLY A 195 21.84 13.36 -11.33
CA GLY A 195 23.19 13.55 -11.84
C GLY A 195 24.17 14.15 -10.83
N LYS A 196 23.77 14.28 -9.56
CA LYS A 196 24.59 14.80 -8.47
C LYS A 196 24.64 13.83 -7.31
N LEU A 197 25.86 13.49 -6.91
CA LEU A 197 26.09 12.66 -5.73
C LEU A 197 25.62 13.40 -4.46
N THR A 198 24.52 12.94 -3.86
CA THR A 198 23.80 13.62 -2.80
C THR A 198 23.60 12.70 -1.60
N ASN A 199 23.74 13.24 -0.38
CA ASN A 199 23.54 12.47 0.84
C ASN A 199 22.04 12.31 1.18
N LEU A 200 21.71 11.24 1.88
CA LEU A 200 20.33 10.90 2.24
C LEU A 200 19.61 12.03 2.99
N SER A 201 20.29 12.74 3.89
CA SER A 201 19.69 13.84 4.65
C SER A 201 19.23 15.01 3.75
N SER A 202 20.00 15.35 2.72
CA SER A 202 19.60 16.40 1.76
C SER A 202 18.45 15.93 0.88
N ILE A 203 18.44 14.65 0.47
CA ILE A 203 17.33 14.07 -0.30
C ILE A 203 16.04 14.09 0.54
N ILE A 204 16.10 13.67 1.79
CA ILE A 204 14.95 13.72 2.72
C ILE A 204 14.45 15.17 2.86
N GLN A 205 15.35 16.15 2.96
CA GLN A 205 14.96 17.55 3.06
C GLN A 205 14.31 18.08 1.76
N ASP A 206 14.84 17.72 0.60
CA ASP A 206 14.26 18.05 -0.70
C ASP A 206 12.86 17.45 -0.87
N LYS A 207 12.70 16.15 -0.60
CA LYS A 207 11.40 15.46 -0.61
C LYS A 207 10.43 16.07 0.38
N ARG A 208 10.88 16.42 1.61
CA ARG A 208 10.05 17.10 2.61
C ARG A 208 9.54 18.45 2.12
N ASN A 209 10.40 19.24 1.48
CA ASN A 209 9.99 20.52 0.89
C ASN A 209 8.95 20.32 -0.22
N TYR A 210 9.18 19.34 -1.08
CA TYR A 210 8.23 18.96 -2.13
C TYR A 210 6.89 18.49 -1.56
N TYR A 211 6.90 17.65 -0.52
CA TYR A 211 5.70 17.13 0.12
C TYR A 211 4.89 18.23 0.81
N ARG A 212 5.53 19.14 1.52
CA ARG A 212 4.87 20.32 2.10
C ARG A 212 4.24 21.22 1.04
N ARG A 213 4.92 21.39 -0.10
CA ARG A 213 4.38 22.18 -1.23
C ARG A 213 3.15 21.52 -1.84
N TRP A 214 3.15 20.20 -1.92
CA TRP A 214 2.11 19.39 -2.56
C TRP A 214 1.63 18.28 -1.62
N PRO A 215 0.80 18.55 -0.60
CA PRO A 215 0.38 17.55 0.40
C PRO A 215 -0.49 16.42 -0.16
N GLU A 216 -1.24 16.68 -1.24
CA GLU A 216 -2.01 15.68 -1.97
C GLU A 216 -1.24 15.32 -3.25
N ARG A 217 -0.84 14.05 -3.36
CA ARG A 217 0.01 13.56 -4.46
C ARG A 217 -0.45 12.17 -4.83
N ILE A 218 -0.59 11.91 -6.12
CA ILE A 218 -0.95 10.59 -6.64
C ILE A 218 0.01 10.30 -7.79
N TYR A 219 0.57 9.10 -7.79
CA TYR A 219 1.43 8.59 -8.85
C TYR A 219 0.84 7.29 -9.37
N ASN A 220 0.89 7.10 -10.69
CA ASN A 220 0.47 5.87 -11.34
C ASN A 220 1.52 5.46 -12.37
N VAL A 221 2.22 4.37 -12.10
CA VAL A 221 3.25 3.84 -13.02
C VAL A 221 2.58 3.11 -14.18
N ARG A 222 2.95 3.45 -15.42
CA ARG A 222 2.44 2.78 -16.61
C ARG A 222 3.18 1.47 -16.84
N ASN A 223 2.53 0.34 -16.55
CA ASN A 223 3.16 -1.00 -16.58
C ASN A 223 3.78 -1.35 -17.95
N ASP A 224 3.16 -0.92 -19.04
CA ASP A 224 3.59 -1.13 -20.42
C ASP A 224 4.85 -0.34 -20.80
N SER A 225 5.22 0.67 -20.01
CA SER A 225 6.41 1.49 -20.23
C SER A 225 7.65 1.02 -19.47
N ILE A 226 7.51 0.02 -18.60
CA ILE A 226 8.58 -0.38 -17.69
C ILE A 226 9.65 -1.14 -18.46
N VAL A 227 10.89 -0.66 -18.34
CA VAL A 227 12.09 -1.32 -18.84
C VAL A 227 13.04 -1.56 -17.67
N VAL A 228 13.45 -2.81 -17.49
CA VAL A 228 14.41 -3.22 -16.46
C VAL A 228 15.66 -3.80 -17.09
N THR A 229 16.83 -3.45 -16.55
CA THR A 229 18.11 -4.03 -16.95
C THR A 229 18.94 -4.26 -15.71
N CYS A 230 19.27 -5.53 -15.45
CA CYS A 230 20.10 -5.92 -14.32
C CYS A 230 21.50 -6.36 -14.76
N ALA A 231 22.53 -5.81 -14.12
CA ALA A 231 23.93 -6.16 -14.32
C ALA A 231 24.76 -5.84 -13.06
N ASN A 232 25.73 -6.68 -12.73
CA ASN A 232 26.73 -6.43 -11.66
C ASN A 232 26.10 -5.99 -10.33
N ASP A 233 25.20 -6.81 -9.82
CA ASP A 233 24.44 -6.58 -8.59
C ASP A 233 23.66 -5.25 -8.55
N ARG A 234 23.20 -4.78 -9.70
CA ARG A 234 22.39 -3.57 -9.83
C ARG A 234 21.28 -3.81 -10.82
N CYS A 235 20.12 -3.21 -10.57
CA CYS A 235 19.03 -3.15 -11.52
C CYS A 235 18.67 -1.71 -11.78
N MET A 236 18.64 -1.33 -13.06
CA MET A 236 18.07 -0.08 -13.50
C MET A 236 16.63 -0.33 -13.94
N VAL A 237 15.69 0.36 -13.31
CA VAL A 237 14.27 0.33 -13.67
C VAL A 237 13.89 1.71 -14.17
N SER A 238 13.34 1.76 -15.37
CA SER A 238 12.92 2.99 -16.02
C SER A 238 11.52 2.84 -16.59
N GLY A 239 10.86 3.95 -16.85
CA GLY A 239 9.53 3.96 -17.44
C GLY A 239 8.87 5.32 -17.32
N ILE A 240 7.54 5.32 -17.36
CA ILE A 240 6.70 6.51 -17.28
C ILE A 240 5.74 6.36 -16.11
N TYR A 241 5.59 7.42 -15.31
CA TYR A 241 4.46 7.55 -14.39
C TYR A 241 3.63 8.79 -14.70
N ASP A 242 2.33 8.66 -14.53
CA ASP A 242 1.40 9.79 -14.46
C ASP A 242 1.36 10.31 -13.03
N TRP A 243 1.22 11.62 -12.88
CA TRP A 243 1.16 12.26 -11.59
C TRP A 243 0.08 13.35 -11.54
N VAL A 244 -0.53 13.48 -10.37
CA VAL A 244 -1.44 14.58 -10.02
C VAL A 244 -1.02 15.08 -8.64
N VAL A 245 -0.84 16.39 -8.51
CA VAL A 245 -0.49 17.03 -7.24
C VAL A 245 -1.43 18.18 -6.94
N ARG A 246 -1.80 18.32 -5.67
CA ARG A 246 -2.70 19.37 -5.20
C ARG A 246 -2.25 19.92 -3.87
N SER A 247 -2.41 21.22 -3.71
CA SER A 247 -2.10 21.96 -2.51
C SER A 247 -3.30 22.81 -2.13
N PRO A 248 -4.19 22.30 -1.25
CA PRO A 248 -5.42 22.99 -0.88
C PRO A 248 -5.18 24.35 -0.23
N SER A 249 -4.11 24.47 0.58
CA SER A 249 -3.76 25.69 1.31
C SER A 249 -3.43 26.88 0.41
N ILE A 250 -2.92 26.62 -0.81
CA ILE A 250 -2.58 27.64 -1.80
C ILE A 250 -3.45 27.54 -3.06
N HIS A 251 -4.55 26.78 -3.00
CA HIS A 251 -5.49 26.54 -4.10
C HIS A 251 -4.84 26.18 -5.44
N LYS A 252 -3.75 25.39 -5.40
CA LYS A 252 -2.99 25.00 -6.60
C LYS A 252 -3.17 23.51 -6.90
N GLN A 253 -3.23 23.17 -8.17
CA GLN A 253 -3.18 21.80 -8.68
C GLN A 253 -2.32 21.76 -9.93
N ASP A 254 -1.65 20.63 -10.16
CA ASP A 254 -0.91 20.35 -11.38
C ASP A 254 -1.01 18.85 -11.72
N LYS A 255 -0.82 18.49 -12.99
CA LYS A 255 -0.84 17.11 -13.47
C LYS A 255 0.00 16.93 -14.71
N GLY A 256 0.56 15.74 -14.90
CA GLY A 256 1.36 15.44 -16.08
C GLY A 256 1.87 14.00 -16.08
N ALA A 257 2.84 13.76 -16.95
CA ALA A 257 3.57 12.50 -17.00
C ALA A 257 5.08 12.79 -16.92
N SER A 258 5.84 11.89 -16.31
CA SER A 258 7.29 12.00 -16.21
C SER A 258 7.95 10.69 -16.61
N ASN A 259 9.06 10.80 -17.33
CA ASN A 259 10.01 9.70 -17.44
C ASN A 259 10.73 9.55 -16.11
N PHE A 260 10.92 8.33 -15.64
CA PHE A 260 11.71 8.03 -14.44
C PHE A 260 12.80 7.01 -14.75
N SER A 261 13.87 7.08 -13.97
CA SER A 261 14.91 6.05 -13.91
C SER A 261 15.39 5.94 -12.46
N TYR A 262 15.35 4.73 -11.92
CA TYR A 262 15.91 4.38 -10.63
C TYR A 262 16.94 3.27 -10.83
N THR A 263 18.13 3.45 -10.28
CA THR A 263 19.09 2.35 -10.14
C THR A 263 19.09 1.90 -8.70
N ILE A 264 18.95 0.58 -8.50
CA ILE A 264 18.94 -0.05 -7.19
C ILE A 264 20.10 -1.02 -7.07
N SER A 265 20.67 -1.15 -5.88
CA SER A 265 21.54 -2.29 -5.56
C SER A 265 20.68 -3.56 -5.49
N THR A 266 21.14 -4.67 -6.07
CA THR A 266 20.50 -5.98 -5.85
C THR A 266 21.12 -6.66 -4.64
N GLY A 267 20.36 -7.56 -4.04
CA GLY A 267 20.74 -8.26 -2.83
C GLY A 267 19.48 -8.50 -1.99
N PRO A 268 19.63 -9.09 -0.80
CA PRO A 268 18.52 -9.22 0.12
C PRO A 268 18.03 -7.87 0.60
N TYR A 269 18.76 -6.77 0.30
CA TYR A 269 18.53 -5.45 0.83
C TYR A 269 18.65 -4.29 -0.20
N PRO A 270 17.81 -4.22 -1.27
CA PRO A 270 17.87 -3.16 -2.27
C PRO A 270 17.76 -1.74 -1.72
N LYS A 271 18.70 -0.90 -2.13
CA LYS A 271 18.71 0.54 -1.90
C LYS A 271 18.70 1.28 -3.23
N ILE A 272 17.99 2.41 -3.29
CA ILE A 272 18.14 3.40 -4.36
C ILE A 272 19.56 3.97 -4.29
N ILE A 273 20.31 3.77 -5.37
CA ILE A 273 21.66 4.30 -5.55
C ILE A 273 21.72 5.36 -6.66
N ALA A 274 20.69 5.44 -7.52
CA ALA A 274 20.46 6.57 -8.41
C ALA A 274 18.96 6.83 -8.62
N GLU A 275 18.58 8.10 -8.73
CA GLU A 275 17.25 8.56 -9.10
C GLU A 275 17.34 9.69 -10.12
N THR A 276 16.52 9.64 -11.16
CA THR A 276 16.28 10.76 -12.07
C THR A 276 14.84 10.73 -12.55
N SER A 277 14.25 11.91 -12.74
CA SER A 277 12.98 12.06 -13.44
C SER A 277 12.97 13.30 -14.33
N LYS A 278 12.17 13.26 -15.40
CA LYS A 278 11.99 14.41 -16.30
C LYS A 278 10.54 14.49 -16.75
N VAL A 279 9.92 15.64 -16.52
CA VAL A 279 8.55 15.93 -16.99
C VAL A 279 8.52 15.79 -18.52
N ARG A 280 7.50 15.11 -19.03
CA ARG A 280 7.23 15.02 -20.45
C ARG A 280 6.47 16.28 -20.88
N SER A 281 7.09 17.03 -21.78
CA SER A 281 6.48 18.15 -22.52
C SER A 281 5.52 17.64 -23.58
#